data_AF-A0A838MU80-F1
#
_entry.id   AF-A0A838MU80-F1
#
_cell.length_a   1.000
_cell.length_b   1.000
_cell.length_c   1.000
_cell.angle_alpha   90.00
_cell.angle_beta   90.00
_cell.angle_gamma   90.00
#
_symmetry.space_group_name_H-M   'P 1'
#
loop_
_entity.id
_entity.type
_entity.pdbx_description
1 polymer ?
#
loop_
_entity_poly.entity_id
_entity_poly.type
_entity_poly.pdbx_seq_one_letter_code
_entity_poly.pdbx_strand_id
1 'polypeptide(L)'
;DERVVDALVTDELSIGDYILSGGEPAAVVVIDALVRLLPGALGSETSAVHESFSEGLLDYPHYTRPTEFRGHRVPEILLGGHHAEIARWRKRAALRKTKHNRPDLLECDTLSDDERKWLEEE
;
A
#
# COMPACT_ATOMS: atom_id res chain seq x y z
N ASP A 1 -4.53 -14.77 -32.35
CA ASP A 1 -3.64 -15.11 -33.47
C ASP A 1 -2.31 -14.45 -33.17
N GLU A 2 -1.24 -15.23 -33.07
CA GLU A 2 0.07 -14.73 -32.64
C GLU A 2 0.60 -13.61 -33.54
N ARG A 3 0.25 -13.64 -34.83
CA ARG A 3 0.73 -12.65 -35.80
C ARG A 3 0.26 -11.23 -35.50
N VAL A 4 -0.84 -11.08 -34.77
CA VAL A 4 -1.31 -9.76 -34.30
C VAL A 4 -0.43 -9.26 -33.16
N VAL A 5 -0.02 -10.16 -32.26
CA VAL A 5 0.91 -9.84 -31.18
C VAL A 5 2.25 -9.44 -31.78
N ASP A 6 2.83 -10.30 -32.62
CA ASP A 6 4.13 -10.05 -33.27
C ASP A 6 4.18 -8.75 -34.10
N ALA A 7 3.08 -8.38 -34.75
CA ALA A 7 3.07 -7.26 -35.69
C ALA A 7 2.62 -5.93 -35.07
N LEU A 8 1.79 -5.93 -34.02
CA LEU A 8 1.10 -4.72 -33.52
C LEU A 8 1.24 -4.49 -32.02
N VAL A 9 1.46 -5.52 -31.20
CA VAL A 9 1.54 -5.37 -29.74
C VAL A 9 2.95 -4.94 -29.36
N THR A 10 3.07 -3.88 -28.55
CA THR A 10 4.36 -3.40 -28.06
C THR A 10 4.76 -4.05 -26.74
N ASP A 11 3.77 -4.25 -25.86
CA ASP A 11 3.96 -4.72 -24.50
C ASP A 11 2.82 -5.65 -24.11
N GLU A 12 3.17 -6.70 -23.37
CA GLU A 12 2.21 -7.59 -22.72
C GLU A 12 2.27 -7.38 -21.22
N LEU A 13 1.11 -7.17 -20.60
CA LEU A 13 1.00 -6.88 -19.18
C LEU A 13 0.05 -7.88 -18.52
N SER A 14 0.54 -8.52 -17.45
CA SER A 14 -0.29 -9.28 -16.52
C SER A 14 -0.56 -8.46 -15.26
N ILE A 15 -1.77 -8.57 -14.71
CA ILE A 15 -2.15 -8.00 -13.41
C ILE A 15 -2.12 -9.03 -12.26
N GLY A 16 -1.64 -10.25 -12.54
CA GLY A 16 -1.39 -11.28 -11.54
C GLY A 16 -1.49 -12.70 -12.06
N ASP A 17 -1.09 -13.66 -11.22
CA ASP A 17 -0.96 -15.08 -11.57
C ASP A 17 -2.31 -15.82 -11.47
N TYR A 18 -3.26 -15.45 -12.32
CA TYR A 18 -4.58 -16.07 -12.42
C TYR A 18 -5.19 -15.85 -13.81
N ILE A 19 -6.20 -16.63 -14.16
CA ILE A 19 -6.85 -16.60 -15.49
C ILE A 19 -8.19 -15.85 -15.39
N LEU A 20 -8.41 -14.90 -16.29
CA LEU A 20 -9.68 -14.20 -16.48
C LEU A 20 -10.35 -14.63 -17.79
N SER A 21 -11.66 -14.37 -17.92
CA SER A 21 -12.41 -14.67 -19.15
C SER A 21 -12.08 -13.75 -20.32
N GLY A 22 -11.44 -12.61 -20.05
CA GLY A 22 -11.11 -11.56 -21.02
C GLY A 22 -10.17 -10.51 -20.42
N GLY A 23 -9.67 -9.61 -21.25
CA GLY A 23 -8.69 -8.57 -20.86
C GLY A 23 -9.30 -7.29 -20.29
N GLU A 24 -10.63 -7.13 -20.37
CA GLU A 24 -11.32 -5.90 -19.97
C GLU A 24 -11.12 -5.55 -18.49
N PRO A 25 -11.20 -6.48 -17.53
CA PRO A 25 -10.91 -6.16 -16.13
C PRO A 25 -9.46 -5.73 -15.92
N ALA A 26 -8.51 -6.35 -16.63
CA ALA A 26 -7.10 -5.98 -16.55
C ALA A 26 -6.87 -4.55 -17.09
N ALA A 27 -7.51 -4.21 -18.21
CA ALA A 27 -7.44 -2.86 -18.76
C ALA A 27 -8.00 -1.81 -17.78
N VAL A 28 -9.12 -2.09 -17.11
CA VAL A 28 -9.71 -1.17 -16.10
C VAL A 28 -8.79 -1.00 -14.89
N VAL A 29 -8.17 -2.08 -14.39
CA VAL A 29 -7.20 -2.01 -13.29
C VAL A 29 -6.02 -1.12 -13.66
N VAL A 30 -5.47 -1.28 -14.86
CA VAL A 30 -4.34 -0.47 -15.34
C VAL A 30 -4.73 0.99 -15.49
N ILE A 31 -5.90 1.27 -16.07
CA ILE A 31 -6.41 2.64 -16.21
C ILE A 31 -6.57 3.29 -14.83
N ASP A 32 -7.19 2.62 -13.86
CA ASP A 32 -7.38 3.16 -12.51
C ASP A 32 -6.05 3.45 -11.81
N ALA A 33 -5.12 2.50 -11.87
CA ALA A 33 -3.79 2.62 -11.27
C ALA A 33 -2.96 3.77 -11.88
N LEU A 34 -3.11 4.07 -13.17
CA LEU A 34 -2.37 5.12 -13.86
C LEU A 34 -3.05 6.49 -13.76
N VAL A 35 -4.37 6.56 -13.99
CA VAL A 35 -5.10 7.84 -14.03
C VAL A 35 -5.02 8.56 -12.69
N ARG A 36 -5.02 7.83 -11.57
CA ARG A 36 -4.87 8.43 -10.24
C ARG A 36 -3.53 9.15 -10.01
N LEU A 37 -2.50 8.85 -10.81
CA LEU A 37 -1.20 9.53 -10.74
C LEU A 37 -1.18 10.84 -11.52
N LEU A 38 -2.21 11.15 -12.31
CA LEU A 38 -2.29 12.39 -13.05
C LEU A 38 -2.60 13.58 -12.13
N PRO A 39 -2.01 14.76 -12.39
CA PRO A 39 -2.32 15.97 -11.62
C PRO A 39 -3.82 16.27 -11.60
N GLY A 40 -4.37 16.47 -10.39
CA GLY A 40 -5.78 16.79 -10.19
C GLY A 40 -6.75 15.60 -10.22
N ALA A 41 -6.28 14.37 -10.45
CA ALA A 41 -7.13 13.17 -10.39
C ALA A 41 -7.52 12.81 -8.94
N LEU A 42 -6.56 12.93 -8.02
CA LEU A 42 -6.79 12.79 -6.59
C LEU A 42 -6.95 14.18 -5.99
N GLY A 43 -8.15 14.51 -5.49
CA GLY A 43 -8.47 15.86 -5.01
C GLY A 43 -7.52 16.43 -3.95
N SER A 44 -6.72 15.59 -3.28
CA SER A 44 -5.60 15.98 -2.42
C SER A 44 -4.30 15.37 -2.93
N GLU A 45 -3.26 16.20 -3.09
CA GLU A 45 -1.93 15.76 -3.53
C GLU A 45 -1.26 14.79 -2.54
N THR A 46 -1.66 14.83 -1.27
CA THR A 46 -1.12 13.92 -0.24
C THR A 46 -1.71 12.53 -0.29
N SER A 47 -2.80 12.31 -1.02
CA SER A 47 -3.50 11.00 -1.03
C SER A 47 -2.64 9.89 -1.61
N ALA A 48 -1.78 10.17 -2.59
CA ALA A 48 -0.88 9.17 -3.16
C ALA A 48 0.43 8.98 -2.38
N VAL A 49 0.74 9.86 -1.42
CA VAL A 49 2.05 9.88 -0.76
C VAL A 49 2.20 8.74 0.26
N HIS A 50 1.13 8.44 1.00
CA HIS A 50 1.14 7.43 2.07
C HIS A 50 0.16 6.31 1.75
N GLU A 51 0.58 5.42 0.84
CA GLU A 51 -0.17 4.24 0.46
C GLU A 51 0.71 3.00 0.51
N SER A 52 0.11 1.84 0.28
CA SER A 52 0.88 0.60 0.19
C SER A 52 1.83 0.69 -1.00
N PHE A 53 3.03 0.14 -0.83
CA PHE A 53 4.11 0.09 -1.81
C PHE A 53 4.86 1.42 -2.08
N SER A 54 4.36 2.57 -1.62
CA SER A 54 5.07 3.86 -1.81
C SER A 54 6.45 3.91 -1.17
N GLU A 55 6.63 3.23 -0.03
CA GLU A 55 7.92 3.09 0.68
C GLU A 55 8.35 1.62 0.79
N GLY A 56 7.91 0.76 -0.13
CA GLY A 56 8.16 -0.69 -0.06
C GLY A 56 7.41 -1.42 1.06
N LEU A 57 6.55 -0.72 1.82
CA LEU A 57 5.75 -1.31 2.91
C LEU A 57 4.26 -1.31 2.57
N LEU A 58 3.50 -2.18 3.24
CA LEU A 58 2.05 -2.04 3.29
C LEU A 58 1.66 -0.84 4.18
N ASP A 59 0.56 -0.18 3.81
CA ASP A 59 0.06 0.98 4.56
C ASP A 59 -0.43 0.59 5.97
N TYR A 60 -0.35 1.53 6.91
CA TYR A 60 -0.75 1.37 8.30
C TYR A 60 -2.29 1.27 8.46
N PRO A 61 -2.80 0.73 9.57
CA PRO A 61 -4.24 0.70 9.82
C PRO A 61 -4.79 2.10 10.12
N HIS A 62 -5.89 2.44 9.44
CA HIS A 62 -6.60 3.71 9.62
C HIS A 62 -7.82 3.54 10.53
N TYR A 63 -8.09 4.58 11.30
CA TYR A 63 -9.22 4.63 12.23
C TYR A 63 -9.99 5.92 12.00
N THR A 64 -11.31 5.83 12.12
CA THR A 64 -12.21 6.98 12.04
C THR A 64 -13.25 6.89 13.15
N ARG A 65 -14.08 7.92 13.27
CA ARG A 65 -15.15 7.97 14.28
C ARG A 65 -16.13 6.81 14.09
N PRO A 66 -16.70 6.25 15.17
CA PRO A 66 -16.51 6.62 16.58
C PRO A 66 -15.23 6.01 17.21
N THR A 67 -14.80 6.56 18.35
CA THR A 67 -13.60 6.10 19.10
C THR A 67 -13.69 4.65 19.58
N GLU A 68 -14.90 4.14 19.79
CA GLU A 68 -15.15 2.74 20.14
C GLU A 68 -16.28 2.21 19.26
N PHE A 69 -16.02 1.13 18.52
CA PHE A 69 -17.00 0.46 17.68
C PHE A 69 -17.05 -1.03 18.04
N ARG A 70 -18.18 -1.49 18.60
CA ARG A 70 -18.41 -2.89 19.03
C ARG A 70 -17.31 -3.44 19.96
N GLY A 71 -16.82 -2.61 20.90
CA GLY A 71 -15.74 -2.98 21.82
C GLY A 71 -14.33 -2.84 21.24
N HIS A 72 -14.18 -2.52 19.94
CA HIS A 72 -12.89 -2.18 19.35
C HIS A 72 -12.60 -0.69 19.53
N ARG A 73 -11.58 -0.37 20.32
CA ARG A 73 -11.14 1.01 20.55
C ARG A 73 -10.06 1.44 19.57
N VAL A 74 -10.12 2.70 19.17
CA VAL A 74 -9.01 3.38 18.50
C VAL A 74 -7.80 3.42 19.45
N PRO A 75 -6.58 3.10 18.98
CA PRO A 75 -5.37 3.23 19.80
C PRO A 75 -5.24 4.60 20.45
N GLU A 76 -4.95 4.65 21.75
CA GLU A 76 -4.90 5.91 22.51
C GLU A 76 -3.93 6.93 21.92
N ILE A 77 -2.81 6.46 21.36
CA ILE A 77 -1.82 7.30 20.68
C ILE A 77 -2.39 8.10 19.49
N LEU A 78 -3.44 7.58 18.84
CA LEU A 78 -4.13 8.25 17.73
C LEU A 78 -5.22 9.21 18.19
N LEU A 79 -5.59 9.17 19.47
CA LEU A 79 -6.58 10.08 20.05
C LEU A 79 -5.92 11.37 20.56
N GLY A 80 -4.60 11.38 20.71
CA GLY A 80 -3.82 12.56 21.02
C GLY A 80 -3.46 13.41 19.78
N GLY A 81 -2.78 14.53 20.02
CA GLY A 81 -2.25 15.42 18.97
C GLY A 81 -0.74 15.33 18.77
N HIS A 82 -0.07 14.32 19.33
CA HIS A 82 1.39 14.19 19.28
C HIS A 82 1.84 13.65 17.92
N HIS A 83 1.98 14.54 16.93
CA HIS A 83 2.29 14.18 15.55
C HIS A 83 3.53 13.27 15.39
N ALA A 84 4.59 13.51 16.16
CA ALA A 84 5.80 12.69 16.11
C ALA A 84 5.56 11.24 16.59
N GLU A 85 4.82 11.06 17.69
CA GLU A 85 4.48 9.74 18.21
C GLU A 85 3.48 9.01 17.30
N ILE A 86 2.54 9.75 16.70
CA ILE A 86 1.62 9.20 15.70
C ILE A 86 2.38 8.71 14.47
N ALA A 87 3.35 9.48 13.97
CA ALA A 87 4.17 9.09 12.83
C ALA A 87 5.00 7.83 13.13
N ARG A 88 5.64 7.77 14.30
CA ARG A 88 6.36 6.58 14.78
C ARG A 88 5.45 5.36 14.88
N TRP A 89 4.27 5.53 15.49
CA TRP A 89 3.29 4.45 15.59
C TRP A 89 2.83 3.95 14.23
N ARG A 90 2.54 4.85 13.28
CA ARG A 90 2.13 4.51 11.91
C ARG A 90 3.19 3.67 11.21
N LYS A 91 4.46 4.09 11.27
CA LYS A 91 5.57 3.35 10.65
C LYS A 91 5.75 1.96 11.25
N ARG A 92 5.73 1.86 12.59
CA ARG A 92 5.80 0.55 13.29
C ARG A 92 4.61 -0.36 12.93
N ALA A 93 3.39 0.19 12.84
CA ALA A 93 2.22 -0.58 12.47
C ALA A 93 2.26 -1.06 11.00
N ALA A 94 2.76 -0.24 10.08
CA ALA A 94 3.02 -0.61 8.68
C ALA A 94 4.04 -1.75 8.58
N LEU A 95 5.17 -1.64 9.29
CA LEU A 95 6.19 -2.68 9.37
C LEU A 95 5.63 -4.01 9.89
N ARG A 96 4.90 -3.98 11.00
CA ARG A 96 4.25 -5.18 11.58
C ARG A 96 3.29 -5.83 10.59
N LYS A 97 2.44 -5.03 9.93
CA LYS A 97 1.48 -5.53 8.93
C LYS A 97 2.19 -6.12 7.72
N THR A 98 3.29 -5.51 7.27
CA THR A 98 4.12 -6.00 6.17
C THR A 98 4.79 -7.31 6.53
N LYS A 99 5.44 -7.41 7.70
CA LYS A 99 6.04 -8.66 8.24
C LYS A 99 5.03 -9.79 8.27
N HIS A 100 3.79 -9.51 8.66
CA HIS A 100 2.75 -10.52 8.74
C HIS A 100 2.19 -10.95 7.38
N ASN A 101 1.86 -9.99 6.49
CA ASN A 101 1.09 -10.27 5.27
C ASN A 101 1.95 -10.45 4.01
N ARG A 102 3.06 -9.72 3.93
CA ARG A 102 3.95 -9.65 2.77
C ARG A 102 5.42 -9.56 3.24
N PRO A 103 5.92 -10.58 3.97
CA PRO A 103 7.29 -10.58 4.47
C PRO A 103 8.33 -10.48 3.34
N ASP A 104 7.96 -10.87 2.11
CA ASP A 104 8.75 -10.72 0.90
C ASP A 104 9.10 -9.27 0.56
N LEU A 105 8.32 -8.29 1.03
CA LEU A 105 8.61 -6.87 0.81
C LEU A 105 9.65 -6.28 1.79
N LEU A 106 10.02 -7.03 2.83
CA LEU A 106 10.99 -6.58 3.82
C LEU A 106 12.41 -6.95 3.39
N GLU A 107 12.95 -6.21 2.43
CA GLU A 107 14.37 -6.31 2.09
C GLU A 107 15.22 -5.62 3.16
N CYS A 108 16.07 -6.39 3.86
CA CYS A 108 16.84 -5.92 5.03
C CYS A 108 17.74 -4.69 4.77
N ASP A 109 18.13 -4.46 3.52
CA ASP A 109 19.06 -3.39 3.12
C ASP A 109 18.37 -2.02 3.01
N THR A 110 17.05 -1.98 3.00
CA THR A 110 16.26 -0.72 2.90
C THR A 110 15.79 -0.17 4.23
N LEU A 111 15.86 -0.99 5.29
CA LEU A 111 15.40 -0.63 6.64
C LEU A 111 16.50 0.09 7.42
N SER A 112 16.12 1.16 8.11
CA SER A 112 16.94 1.84 9.11
C SER A 112 17.16 0.95 10.35
N ASP A 113 18.18 1.27 11.14
CA ASP A 113 18.52 0.49 12.34
C ASP A 113 17.37 0.46 13.36
N ASP A 114 16.62 1.57 13.50
CA ASP A 114 15.44 1.65 14.37
C ASP A 114 14.32 0.71 13.89
N GLU A 115 14.10 0.63 12.58
CA GLU A 115 13.06 -0.22 12.00
C GLU A 115 13.40 -1.71 12.12
N ARG A 116 14.67 -2.08 11.91
CA ARG A 116 15.15 -3.45 12.17
C ARG A 116 14.94 -3.81 13.63
N LYS A 117 15.33 -2.91 14.55
CA LYS A 117 15.11 -3.11 15.98
C LYS A 117 13.63 -3.29 16.32
N TRP A 118 12.73 -2.49 15.77
CA TRP A 118 11.29 -2.66 16.00
C TRP A 118 10.75 -3.99 15.47
N LEU A 119 11.30 -4.51 14.36
CA LEU A 119 10.93 -5.82 13.81
C LEU A 119 11.47 -6.99 14.65
N GLU A 120 12.59 -6.81 15.36
CA GLU A 120 13.18 -7.81 16.26
C GLU A 120 12.48 -7.85 17.63
N GLU A 121 11.96 -6.71 18.10
CA GLU A 121 11.23 -6.57 19.37
C GLU A 121 9.81 -7.16 19.35
N GLU A 122 9.30 -7.58 18.19
CA GLU A 122 7.96 -8.17 17.99
C GLU A 122 7.98 -9.60 17.44
#